data_AF-A0A920QAH3-F1
#
_entry.id   AF-A0A920QAH3-F1
#
_cell.length_a   1.000
_cell.length_b   1.000
_cell.length_c   1.000
_cell.angle_alpha   90.00
_cell.angle_beta   90.00
_cell.angle_gamma   90.00
#
_symmetry.space_group_name_H-M   'P 1'
#
loop_
_entity.id
_entity.type
_entity.pdbx_description
1 polymer ?
#
loop_
_entity_poly.entity_id
_entity_poly.type
_entity_poly.pdbx_seq_one_letter_code
_entity_poly.pdbx_strand_id
1 'polypeptide(L)' 'MDGFEVNEGIIVIAATNRPDVLDPALLRPGRFDRHVVVPAPDIRGGKTFLKLTARILSWIRK' A
#
# COMPACT_ATOMS: atom_id res chain seq x y z
N MET A 1 -15.65 -10.82 1.29
CA MET A 1 -14.95 -11.29 0.09
C MET A 1 -15.61 -12.57 -0.39
N ASP A 2 -15.96 -13.46 0.54
CA ASP A 2 -16.93 -14.54 0.34
C ASP A 2 -18.28 -13.94 -0.12
N GLY A 3 -18.57 -14.00 -1.42
CA GLY A 3 -19.72 -13.36 -2.03
C GLY A 3 -19.43 -12.63 -3.34
N PHE A 4 -18.15 -12.41 -3.67
CA PHE A 4 -17.76 -12.01 -5.02
C PHE A 4 -17.57 -13.24 -5.90
N GLU A 5 -18.23 -13.28 -7.05
CA GLU A 5 -17.97 -14.28 -8.08
C GLU A 5 -16.60 -14.01 -8.73
N VAL A 6 -15.89 -15.08 -9.15
CA VAL A 6 -14.49 -15.02 -9.66
C VAL A 6 -14.33 -14.08 -10.87
N ASN A 7 -15.42 -13.75 -11.58
CA ASN A 7 -15.42 -12.93 -12.79
C ASN A 7 -15.83 -11.46 -12.57
N GLU A 8 -15.96 -10.96 -11.33
CA GLU A 8 -16.38 -9.58 -11.11
C GLU A 8 -15.30 -8.52 -11.41
N GLY A 9 -14.04 -8.91 -11.65
CA GLY A 9 -12.97 -7.98 -12.00
C GLY A 9 -12.60 -6.96 -10.90
N ILE A 10 -13.00 -7.23 -9.66
CA ILE A 10 -12.78 -6.35 -8.51
C ILE A 10 -11.41 -6.63 -7.88
N ILE A 11 -10.64 -5.56 -7.64
CA ILE A 11 -9.39 -5.62 -6.89
C ILE A 11 -9.60 -4.88 -5.57
N VAL A 12 -9.35 -5.57 -4.45
CA VAL A 12 -9.41 -4.95 -3.11
C VAL A 12 -8.01 -4.73 -2.59
N ILE A 13 -7.72 -3.50 -2.17
CA ILE A 13 -6.46 -3.10 -1.54
C ILE A 13 -6.77 -2.56 -0.15
N ALA A 14 -6.03 -3.04 0.85
CA ALA A 14 -6.10 -2.55 2.22
C ALA A 14 -4.71 -2.18 2.72
N ALA A 15 -4.66 -1.27 3.70
CA ALA A 15 -3.43 -0.84 4.35
C ALA A 15 -3.63 -0.84 5.88
N THR A 16 -2.64 -1.31 6.62
CA THR A 16 -2.61 -1.23 8.09
C THR A 16 -1.20 -0.92 8.56
N ASN A 17 -1.12 -0.15 9.65
CA ASN A 17 0.14 0.07 10.39
C ASN A 17 0.28 -0.90 11.58
N ARG A 18 -0.72 -1.74 11.84
CA ARG A 18 -0.76 -2.72 12.95
C ARG A 18 -1.23 -4.08 12.43
N PRO A 19 -0.39 -4.84 11.70
CA PRO A 19 -0.78 -6.15 11.19
C PRO A 19 -0.98 -7.21 12.30
N ASP A 20 -0.39 -6.98 13.48
CA ASP A 20 -0.43 -7.84 14.66
C ASP A 20 -1.82 -7.97 15.30
N VAL A 21 -2.68 -6.95 15.13
CA VAL A 21 -4.04 -6.95 15.70
C VAL A 21 -5.13 -7.29 14.68
N LEU A 22 -4.75 -7.67 13.46
CA LEU A 22 -5.73 -8.05 12.45
C LEU A 22 -6.43 -9.36 12.82
N ASP A 23 -7.73 -9.44 12.51
CA ASP A 23 -8.47 -10.70 12.61
C ASP A 23 -7.81 -11.75 11.70
N PRO A 24 -7.39 -12.91 12.22
CA PRO A 24 -6.79 -13.98 11.42
C PRO A 24 -7.67 -14.44 10.24
N ALA A 25 -8.99 -14.25 10.31
CA ALA A 25 -9.91 -14.56 9.22
C ALA A 25 -9.62 -13.74 7.95
N LEU A 26 -9.08 -12.53 8.07
CA LEU A 26 -8.72 -11.68 6.93
C LEU A 26 -7.49 -12.17 6.15
N LEU A 27 -6.62 -12.93 6.82
CA LEU A 27 -5.36 -13.44 6.27
C LEU A 27 -5.49 -14.82 5.63
N ARG A 28 -6.71 -15.39 5.61
CA ARG A 28 -6.98 -16.69 5.02
C ARG A 28 -7.02 -16.59 3.48
N PRO A 29 -6.66 -17.68 2.77
CA PRO A 29 -6.78 -17.76 1.32
C PRO A 29 -8.17 -17.34 0.81
N GLY A 30 -8.22 -16.63 -0.32
CA GLY A 30 -9.43 -16.04 -0.88
C GLY A 30 -9.80 -14.68 -0.30
N ARG A 31 -8.96 -14.12 0.59
CA ARG A 31 -9.17 -12.77 1.16
C ARG A 31 -7.99 -11.85 0.86
N PHE A 32 -7.25 -11.39 1.89
CA PHE A 32 -6.03 -10.63 1.67
C PHE A 32 -4.85 -11.60 1.50
N ASP A 33 -4.82 -12.27 0.35
CA ASP A 33 -3.85 -13.34 0.11
C ASP A 33 -2.44 -12.80 -0.14
N ARG A 34 -2.34 -11.58 -0.68
CA ARG A 34 -1.07 -10.92 -0.99
C ARG A 34 -0.75 -9.84 0.03
N HIS A 35 0.37 -10.01 0.71
CA HIS A 35 0.92 -9.03 1.63
C HIS A 35 2.14 -8.35 1.03
N VAL A 36 2.12 -7.02 1.03
CA VAL A 36 3.26 -6.19 0.64
C VAL A 36 3.67 -5.37 1.85
N VAL A 37 4.85 -5.67 2.40
CA VAL A 37 5.42 -4.88 3.50
C VAL A 37 6.06 -3.63 2.93
N VAL A 38 5.70 -2.47 3.47
CA VAL A 38 6.30 -1.19 3.11
C VAL A 38 7.31 -0.81 4.20
N PRO A 39 8.63 -1.00 3.97
CA PRO A 39 9.64 -0.59 4.92
C PRO A 39 9.85 0.93 4.88
N ALA A 40 10.54 1.45 5.89
CA ALA A 40 11.08 2.81 5.83
C ALA A 40 12.02 2.94 4.60
N PRO A 41 12.03 4.11 3.93
CA PRO A 41 12.89 4.30 2.77
C PRO A 41 14.38 4.24 3.15
N ASP A 42 15.19 3.66 2.27
CA ASP A 42 16.64 3.72 2.38
C ASP A 42 17.17 5.13 2.03
N ILE A 43 18.47 5.35 2.17
CA ILE A 43 19.11 6.64 1.86
C ILE A 43 18.83 7.06 0.41
N ARG A 44 18.76 6.11 -0.54
CA ARG A 44 18.47 6.39 -1.95
C ARG A 44 17.01 6.80 -2.12
N GLY A 45 16.08 6.07 -1.51
CA GLY A 45 14.65 6.36 -1.50
C GLY A 45 14.36 7.73 -0.90
N GLY A 46 14.97 8.05 0.25
CA GLY A 46 14.85 9.36 0.89
C GLY A 46 15.36 10.50 0.00
N LYS A 47 16.52 10.32 -0.66
CA LYS A 47 17.05 11.30 -1.63
C LYS A 47 16.10 11.51 -2.81
N THR A 48 15.51 10.45 -3.34
CA THR A 48 14.55 10.52 -4.44
C THR A 48 13.27 11.24 -4.02
N PHE A 49 12.72 10.91 -2.84
CA PHE A 49 11.56 11.59 -2.27
C PHE A 49 11.82 13.09 -2.13
N LEU A 50 12.94 13.48 -1.52
CA LEU A 50 13.28 14.90 -1.34
C LEU A 50 13.42 15.65 -2.67
N LYS A 51 14.09 15.04 -3.66
CA LYS A 51 14.22 15.63 -5.00
C LYS A 51 12.87 15.85 -5.67
N LEU A 52 11.97 14.86 -5.60
CA LEU A 52 10.63 14.96 -6.17
C LEU A 52 9.83 16.07 -5.49
N THR A 53 9.81 16.10 -4.16
CA THR A 53 9.09 17.10 -3.38
C THR A 53 9.62 18.51 -3.66
N ALA A 54 10.94 18.69 -3.74
CA ALA A 54 11.55 19.98 -4.11
C ALA A 54 11.12 20.45 -5.51
N ARG A 55 11.01 19.53 -6.48
CA ARG A 55 10.56 19.84 -7.84
C ARG A 55 9.09 20.28 -7.87
N ILE A 56 8.22 19.59 -7.12
CA ILE A 56 6.79 19.96 -7.00
C ILE A 56 6.66 21.34 -6.36
N LEU A 57 7.38 21.61 -5.28
CA LEU A 57 7.35 22.92 -4.61
C LEU A 57 7.83 24.05 -5.51
N SER A 58 8.85 23.81 -6.34
CA SER A 58 9.30 24.79 -7.33
C SER A 58 8.28 25.05 -8.43
N TRP A 59 7.44 24.07 -8.78
CA TRP A 59 6.39 24.24 -9.79
C TRP A 59 5.23 25.07 -9.25
N ILE A 60 4.83 24.88 -7.99
CA ILE A 60 3.73 25.64 -7.35
C ILE A 60 4.09 27.13 -7.17
N ARG A 61 5.38 27.47 -7.06
CA ARG A 61 5.85 28.85 -6.82
C ARG A 61 6.05 29.68 -8.09
N LYS A 62 5.77 29.13 -9.28
CA LYS A 62 5.81 29.84 -10.56
C LYS A 62 4.39 30.04 -11.08
#